data_AF-A0AAU7IQN0-F1
#
_entry.id   AF-A0AAU7IQN0-F1
#
_cell.length_a   1.000
_cell.length_b   1.000
_cell.length_c   1.000
_cell.angle_alpha   90.00
_cell.angle_beta   90.00
_cell.angle_gamma   90.00
#
_symmetry.space_group_name_H-M   'P 1'
#
loop_
_entity.id
_entity.type
_entity.pdbx_description
1 polymer ?
#
loop_
_entity_poly.entity_id
_entity_poly.type
_entity_poly.pdbx_seq_one_letter_code
_entity_poly.pdbx_strand_id
1 'polypeptide(L)'
;MLEGLYFWKGKSGTFTTSRIIIIILVIALLLCGAGAGYWYYFIKMPQDEMLAQQQQAAQKLLNDKASVHDWYEKSLEGMSIDFGIHLLDEIHRSVIPFALIKLPVEGRSYGCSLKACHMTFEIDPAAILTQPELTFFGKTYAASFPVKKGKNRSNGVSLEYNDMKIARKDNDLLSAYKKNKPLSLYSCNEVISYIKSYNSTLTGGKGKKKNGEIVFKTLPKSTVAALEKTLAGDVKAYGMLSAEWNMTLTKPHSTSVNEGILLQVALYKQAYRDAFLIRKIETINDGIKVSGGLVCKA
;
A
#
# COMPACT_ATOMS: atom_id res chain seq x y z
N MET A 1 -19.47 45.73 88.09
CA MET A 1 -20.46 46.82 87.99
C MET A 1 -20.43 47.26 86.53
N LEU A 2 -21.13 46.62 85.59
CA LEU A 2 -22.58 46.47 85.45
C LEU A 2 -23.30 47.83 85.45
N GLU A 3 -23.93 48.08 84.29
CA GLU A 3 -25.07 48.98 84.00
C GLU A 3 -24.79 50.36 83.37
N GLY A 4 -25.59 50.67 82.34
CA GLY A 4 -25.73 51.98 81.71
C GLY A 4 -25.62 51.99 80.18
N LEU A 5 -26.34 51.15 79.45
CA LEU A 5 -27.68 51.43 78.87
C LEU A 5 -27.76 52.65 77.89
N TYR A 6 -27.97 52.29 76.61
CA TYR A 6 -28.81 52.91 75.57
C TYR A 6 -28.57 54.37 75.16
N PHE A 7 -27.80 54.53 74.07
CA PHE A 7 -27.99 55.63 73.11
C PHE A 7 -28.60 55.10 71.81
N TRP A 8 -29.92 54.91 71.85
CA TRP A 8 -30.86 55.26 70.79
C TRP A 8 -30.36 55.16 69.32
N LYS A 9 -30.76 54.10 68.60
CA LYS A 9 -31.96 54.09 67.74
C LYS A 9 -31.82 54.95 66.48
N GLY A 10 -31.07 54.46 65.50
CA GLY A 10 -31.15 54.88 64.10
C GLY A 10 -32.05 53.95 63.28
N LYS A 11 -33.33 54.31 63.18
CA LYS A 11 -34.36 53.84 62.22
C LYS A 11 -34.38 52.33 61.91
N SER A 12 -35.27 51.63 62.60
CA SER A 12 -35.97 50.45 62.06
C SER A 12 -36.67 50.83 60.75
N GLY A 13 -35.99 50.65 59.62
CA GLY A 13 -36.65 50.58 58.33
C GLY A 13 -37.46 49.30 58.33
N THR A 14 -38.78 49.42 58.34
CA THR A 14 -39.71 48.34 58.03
C THR A 14 -39.26 47.73 56.71
N PHE A 15 -38.65 46.54 56.76
CA PHE A 15 -38.49 45.73 55.56
C PHE A 15 -39.92 45.37 55.13
N THR A 16 -40.43 46.05 54.11
CA THR A 16 -41.68 45.67 53.45
C THR A 16 -41.58 44.21 53.05
N THR A 17 -42.64 43.43 53.30
CA THR A 17 -42.71 41.98 53.02
C THR A 17 -42.26 41.64 51.59
N SER A 18 -42.47 42.57 50.65
CA SER A 18 -41.97 42.51 49.27
C SER A 18 -40.44 42.48 49.14
N ARG A 19 -39.68 43.21 49.96
CA ARG A 19 -38.20 43.17 49.95
C ARG A 19 -37.65 41.85 50.49
N ILE A 20 -38.30 41.26 51.49
CA ILE A 20 -37.89 39.95 52.03
C ILE A 20 -38.13 38.85 50.99
N ILE A 21 -39.27 38.89 50.30
CA ILE A 21 -39.58 37.93 49.21
C ILE A 21 -38.55 38.06 48.08
N ILE A 22 -38.19 39.28 47.66
CA ILE A 22 -37.17 39.50 46.62
C ILE A 22 -35.81 38.94 47.06
N ILE A 23 -35.40 39.15 48.32
CA ILE A 23 -34.13 38.62 48.84
C ILE A 23 -34.14 37.08 48.83
N ILE A 24 -35.24 36.45 49.25
CA ILE A 24 -35.38 34.98 49.22
C ILE A 24 -35.30 34.46 47.78
N LEU A 25 -35.95 35.14 46.83
CA LEU A 25 -35.92 34.78 45.40
C LEU A 25 -34.51 34.89 44.81
N VAL A 26 -33.76 35.93 45.17
CA VAL A 26 -32.37 36.12 44.75
C VAL A 26 -31.46 35.04 45.35
N ILE A 27 -31.64 34.69 46.62
CA ILE A 27 -30.89 33.61 47.28
C ILE A 27 -31.22 32.25 46.63
N ALA A 28 -32.49 31.99 46.35
CA ALA A 28 -32.92 30.76 45.67
C ALA A 28 -32.32 30.64 44.26
N LEU A 29 -32.28 31.75 43.50
CA LEU A 29 -31.62 31.81 42.20
C LEU A 29 -30.11 31.55 42.28
N LEU A 30 -29.43 32.14 43.27
CA LEU A 30 -28.01 31.90 43.52
C LEU A 30 -27.72 30.45 43.90
N LEU A 31 -28.56 29.83 44.74
CA LEU A 31 -28.44 28.41 45.11
C LEU A 31 -28.70 27.48 43.92
N CYS A 32 -29.68 27.79 43.06
CA CYS A 32 -29.91 27.03 41.83
C CYS A 32 -28.74 27.15 40.85
N GLY A 33 -28.17 28.34 40.69
CA GLY A 33 -26.98 28.57 39.87
C GLY A 33 -25.75 27.80 40.39
N ALA A 34 -25.53 27.83 41.71
CA ALA A 34 -24.45 27.08 42.35
C ALA A 34 -24.65 25.56 42.21
N GLY A 35 -25.87 25.06 42.36
CA GLY A 35 -26.21 23.64 42.17
C GLY A 35 -26.04 23.16 40.73
N ALA A 36 -26.45 23.97 39.75
CA ALA A 36 -26.26 23.67 38.32
C ALA A 36 -24.77 23.68 37.93
N GLY A 37 -24.00 24.65 38.44
CA GLY A 37 -22.55 24.71 38.27
C GLY A 37 -21.84 23.50 38.90
N TYR A 38 -22.24 23.11 40.10
CA TYR A 38 -21.71 21.92 40.78
C TYR A 38 -22.01 20.64 40.00
N TRP A 39 -23.25 20.43 39.56
CA TRP A 39 -23.63 19.26 38.77
C TRP A 39 -22.89 19.21 37.43
N TYR A 40 -22.77 20.34 36.73
CA TYR A 40 -22.06 20.39 35.45
C TYR A 40 -20.57 20.06 35.60
N TYR A 41 -19.90 20.65 36.59
CA TYR A 41 -18.45 20.53 36.73
C TYR A 41 -18.02 19.23 37.42
N PHE A 42 -18.75 18.77 38.43
CA PHE A 42 -18.37 17.60 39.22
C PHE A 42 -19.03 16.30 38.77
N ILE A 43 -20.12 16.34 38.00
CA ILE A 43 -20.84 15.13 37.58
C ILE A 43 -20.81 14.99 36.06
N LYS A 44 -21.19 16.03 35.30
CA LYS A 44 -21.31 15.92 33.84
C LYS A 44 -19.97 15.91 33.11
N MET A 45 -19.08 16.88 33.37
CA MET A 45 -17.74 16.91 32.76
C MET A 45 -16.95 15.60 32.92
N PRO A 46 -16.79 15.01 34.13
CA PRO A 46 -16.02 13.79 34.27
C PRO A 46 -16.68 12.58 33.58
N GLN A 47 -18.01 12.54 33.49
CA GLN A 47 -18.71 11.48 32.74
C GLN A 47 -18.47 11.60 31.24
N ASP A 48 -18.57 12.82 30.69
CA ASP A 48 -18.31 13.08 29.27
C ASP A 48 -16.83 12.81 28.92
N GLU A 49 -15.89 13.16 29.81
CA GLU A 49 -14.46 12.82 29.66
C GLU A 49 -14.22 11.31 29.69
N MET A 50 -14.83 10.57 30.62
CA MET A 50 -14.70 9.11 30.66
C MET A 50 -15.31 8.44 29.42
N LEU A 51 -16.46 8.89 28.96
CA LEU A 51 -17.08 8.40 27.73
C LEU A 51 -16.22 8.72 26.50
N ALA A 52 -15.67 9.92 26.41
CA ALA A 52 -14.75 10.31 25.36
C ALA A 52 -13.46 9.46 25.38
N GLN A 53 -12.89 9.20 26.56
CA GLN A 53 -11.74 8.32 26.71
C GLN A 53 -12.05 6.87 26.31
N GLN A 54 -13.22 6.35 26.68
CA GLN A 54 -13.66 5.01 26.26
C GLN A 54 -13.83 4.92 24.74
N GLN A 55 -14.46 5.93 24.12
CA GLN A 55 -14.60 6.00 22.66
C GLN A 55 -13.24 6.09 21.96
N GLN A 56 -12.32 6.91 22.48
CA GLN A 56 -10.97 7.01 21.94
C GLN A 56 -10.19 5.70 22.07
N ALA A 57 -10.30 5.01 23.21
CA ALA A 57 -9.68 3.71 23.43
C ALA A 57 -10.25 2.64 22.47
N ALA A 58 -11.58 2.61 22.31
CA ALA A 58 -12.24 1.70 21.37
C ALA A 58 -11.83 1.99 19.91
N GLN A 59 -11.79 3.27 19.52
CA GLN A 59 -11.35 3.68 18.19
C GLN A 59 -9.88 3.32 17.94
N LYS A 60 -9.03 3.49 18.94
CA LYS A 60 -7.62 3.12 18.87
C LYS A 60 -7.47 1.61 18.64
N LEU A 61 -8.21 0.77 19.37
CA LEU A 61 -8.20 -0.67 19.16
C LEU A 61 -8.66 -1.04 17.74
N LEU A 62 -9.71 -0.42 17.22
CA LEU A 62 -10.17 -0.66 15.84
C LEU A 62 -9.12 -0.25 14.81
N ASN A 63 -8.49 0.91 15.01
CA ASN A 63 -7.42 1.39 14.13
C ASN A 63 -6.19 0.49 14.17
N ASP A 64 -5.82 0.00 15.36
CA ASP A 64 -4.69 -0.90 15.54
C ASP A 64 -4.97 -2.25 14.86
N LYS A 65 -6.17 -2.81 15.01
CA LYS A 65 -6.59 -4.01 14.26
C LYS A 65 -6.55 -3.79 12.76
N ALA A 66 -7.11 -2.68 12.27
CA ALA A 66 -7.10 -2.33 10.86
C ALA A 66 -5.68 -2.17 10.30
N SER A 67 -4.76 -1.57 11.08
CA SER A 67 -3.35 -1.43 10.72
C SER A 67 -2.65 -2.78 10.56
N VAL A 68 -2.92 -3.73 11.46
CA VAL A 68 -2.40 -5.11 11.32
C VAL A 68 -2.95 -5.76 10.05
N HIS A 69 -4.25 -5.64 9.81
CA HIS A 69 -4.87 -6.20 8.61
C HIS A 69 -4.32 -5.60 7.32
N ASP A 70 -4.23 -4.28 7.24
CA ASP A 70 -3.70 -3.54 6.09
C ASP A 70 -2.24 -3.90 5.83
N TRP A 71 -1.43 -4.07 6.87
CA TRP A 71 -0.04 -4.51 6.71
C TRP A 71 0.06 -5.91 6.08
N TYR A 72 -0.75 -6.86 6.53
CA TYR A 72 -0.78 -8.20 5.94
C TYR A 72 -1.26 -8.19 4.50
N GLU A 73 -2.37 -7.49 4.21
CA GLU A 73 -2.91 -7.38 2.86
C GLU A 73 -1.89 -6.76 1.91
N LYS A 74 -1.25 -5.65 2.29
CA LYS A 74 -0.20 -4.99 1.48
C LYS A 74 1.04 -5.86 1.33
N SER A 75 1.48 -6.53 2.38
CA SER A 75 2.68 -7.37 2.34
C SER A 75 2.48 -8.59 1.44
N LEU A 76 1.28 -9.18 1.48
CA LEU A 76 0.87 -10.31 0.64
C LEU A 76 0.33 -9.88 -0.74
N GLU A 77 0.27 -8.58 -1.02
CA GLU A 77 -0.15 -8.07 -2.31
C GLU A 77 0.94 -8.36 -3.35
N GLY A 78 0.57 -9.12 -4.37
CA GLY A 78 1.42 -9.44 -5.50
C GLY A 78 0.92 -10.66 -6.26
N MET A 79 1.42 -10.82 -7.47
CA MET A 79 1.17 -12.00 -8.30
C MET A 79 2.24 -13.06 -8.03
N SER A 80 1.85 -14.33 -8.10
CA SER A 80 2.81 -15.44 -8.01
C SER A 80 3.79 -15.39 -9.19
N ILE A 81 4.95 -16.03 -9.01
CA ILE A 81 5.95 -16.19 -10.07
C ILE A 81 5.33 -16.86 -11.31
N ASP A 82 4.51 -17.90 -11.12
CA ASP A 82 3.88 -18.61 -12.24
C ASP A 82 2.91 -17.72 -13.02
N PHE A 83 2.11 -16.90 -12.33
CA PHE A 83 1.29 -15.90 -13.00
C PHE A 83 2.13 -14.82 -13.68
N GLY A 84 3.29 -14.44 -13.10
CA GLY A 84 4.27 -13.58 -13.74
C GLY A 84 4.80 -14.11 -15.06
N ILE A 85 5.09 -15.41 -15.12
CA ILE A 85 5.50 -16.08 -16.35
C ILE A 85 4.35 -16.07 -17.37
N HIS A 86 3.13 -16.39 -16.96
CA HIS A 86 1.95 -16.31 -17.82
C HIS A 86 1.70 -14.90 -18.35
N LEU A 87 1.90 -13.86 -17.53
CA LEU A 87 1.77 -12.47 -17.96
C LEU A 87 2.80 -12.13 -19.04
N LEU A 88 4.04 -12.60 -18.90
CA LEU A 88 5.09 -12.39 -19.90
C LEU A 88 4.79 -13.15 -21.20
N ASP A 89 4.22 -14.35 -21.12
CA ASP A 89 3.75 -15.10 -22.29
C ASP A 89 2.60 -14.35 -23.00
N GLU A 90 1.63 -13.83 -22.24
CA GLU A 90 0.53 -13.03 -22.80
C GLU A 90 1.03 -11.78 -23.51
N ILE A 91 1.97 -11.04 -22.90
CA ILE A 91 2.65 -9.90 -23.53
C ILE A 91 3.33 -10.33 -24.83
N HIS A 92 4.02 -11.47 -24.81
CA HIS A 92 4.69 -11.98 -26.01
C HIS A 92 3.71 -12.34 -27.12
N ARG A 93 2.60 -13.01 -26.80
CA ARG A 93 1.55 -13.37 -27.77
C ARG A 93 0.87 -12.13 -28.36
N SER A 94 0.61 -11.13 -27.53
CA SER A 94 -0.05 -9.88 -27.93
C SER A 94 0.68 -9.13 -29.03
N VAL A 95 2.02 -9.29 -29.12
CA VAL A 95 2.85 -8.58 -30.10
C VAL A 95 3.15 -9.40 -31.37
N ILE A 96 2.82 -10.70 -31.39
CA ILE A 96 3.05 -11.55 -32.58
C ILE A 96 2.34 -10.98 -33.82
N PRO A 97 1.06 -10.57 -33.76
CA PRO A 97 0.38 -10.01 -34.93
C PRO A 97 1.12 -8.82 -35.55
N PHE A 98 1.78 -8.00 -34.73
CA PHE A 98 2.50 -6.81 -35.21
C PHE A 98 3.78 -7.18 -35.95
N ALA A 99 4.47 -8.24 -35.50
CA ALA A 99 5.60 -8.81 -36.22
C ALA A 99 5.16 -9.42 -37.57
N LEU A 100 3.98 -10.07 -37.62
CA LEU A 100 3.45 -10.68 -38.84
C LEU A 100 3.07 -9.65 -39.90
N ILE A 101 2.50 -8.52 -39.52
CA ILE A 101 2.19 -7.41 -40.45
C ILE A 101 3.41 -6.52 -40.74
N LYS A 102 4.60 -6.89 -40.24
CA LYS A 102 5.84 -6.11 -40.35
C LYS A 102 5.67 -4.65 -39.96
N LEU A 103 5.00 -4.42 -38.83
CA LEU A 103 4.86 -3.08 -38.27
C LEU A 103 6.28 -2.48 -38.06
N PRO A 104 6.59 -1.29 -38.59
CA PRO A 104 7.95 -0.74 -38.58
C PRO A 104 8.27 -0.12 -37.21
N VAL A 105 8.48 -0.98 -36.22
CA VAL A 105 8.75 -0.62 -34.83
C VAL A 105 10.27 -0.49 -34.63
N GLU A 106 10.72 0.69 -34.19
CA GLU A 106 12.11 0.94 -33.78
C GLU A 106 12.36 0.52 -32.33
N GLY A 107 11.35 0.72 -31.47
CA GLY A 107 11.45 0.50 -30.04
C GLY A 107 10.15 -0.02 -29.45
N ARG A 108 10.26 -0.86 -28.43
CA ARG A 108 9.10 -1.35 -27.66
C ARG A 108 9.38 -1.24 -26.18
N SER A 109 8.46 -0.63 -25.46
CA SER A 109 8.45 -0.61 -24.00
C SER A 109 7.12 -1.09 -23.45
N TYR A 110 7.14 -1.65 -22.26
CA TYR A 110 5.92 -1.98 -21.53
C TYR A 110 6.14 -1.91 -20.02
N GLY A 111 5.06 -1.60 -19.31
CA GLY A 111 5.04 -1.54 -17.85
C GLY A 111 3.75 -2.16 -17.34
N CYS A 112 3.87 -3.17 -16.51
CA CYS A 112 2.76 -3.88 -15.89
C CYS A 112 2.79 -3.69 -14.38
N SER A 113 1.64 -3.28 -13.84
CA SER A 113 1.32 -3.27 -12.42
C SER A 113 0.35 -4.41 -12.11
N LEU A 114 -0.02 -4.58 -10.84
CA LEU A 114 -1.06 -5.54 -10.43
C LEU A 114 -2.45 -5.30 -11.05
N LYS A 115 -2.72 -4.11 -11.56
CA LYS A 115 -4.05 -3.74 -12.09
C LYS A 115 -4.11 -3.78 -13.61
N ALA A 116 -3.07 -3.27 -14.24
CA ALA A 116 -3.03 -3.06 -15.68
C ALA A 116 -1.61 -3.01 -16.20
N CYS A 117 -1.49 -3.28 -17.49
CA CYS A 117 -0.31 -3.06 -18.30
C CYS A 117 -0.51 -1.86 -19.23
N HIS A 118 0.62 -1.25 -19.57
CA HIS A 118 0.77 -0.26 -20.61
C HIS A 118 1.86 -0.74 -21.56
N MET A 119 1.66 -0.53 -22.86
CA MET A 119 2.63 -0.89 -23.88
C MET A 119 2.75 0.25 -24.89
N THR A 120 3.99 0.54 -25.28
CA THR A 120 4.32 1.61 -26.21
C THR A 120 5.23 1.08 -27.29
N PHE A 121 4.91 1.42 -28.52
CA PHE A 121 5.71 1.14 -29.70
C PHE A 121 6.18 2.46 -30.30
N GLU A 122 7.49 2.60 -30.45
CA GLU A 122 8.11 3.68 -31.22
C GLU A 122 8.14 3.24 -32.68
N ILE A 123 7.57 4.04 -33.55
CA ILE A 123 7.37 3.71 -34.97
C ILE A 123 8.27 4.59 -35.83
N ASP A 124 8.79 4.01 -36.90
CA ASP A 124 9.53 4.73 -37.94
C ASP A 124 8.70 5.93 -38.45
N PRO A 125 9.23 7.17 -38.37
CA PRO A 125 8.55 8.37 -38.84
C PRO A 125 8.13 8.35 -40.31
N ALA A 126 8.77 7.53 -41.15
CA ALA A 126 8.45 7.41 -42.57
C ALA A 126 7.30 6.41 -42.86
N ALA A 127 6.80 5.71 -41.85
CA ALA A 127 5.79 4.68 -42.00
C ALA A 127 4.37 5.24 -42.13
N ILE A 128 3.60 4.69 -43.09
CA ILE A 128 2.15 4.85 -43.14
C ILE A 128 1.53 3.74 -42.30
N LEU A 129 0.74 4.10 -41.30
CA LEU A 129 0.25 3.17 -40.29
C LEU A 129 -1.28 3.11 -40.30
N THR A 130 -1.81 1.89 -40.38
CA THR A 130 -3.15 1.59 -39.89
C THR A 130 -3.05 1.30 -38.40
N GLN A 131 -3.94 1.87 -37.59
CA GLN A 131 -3.98 1.66 -36.13
C GLN A 131 -4.34 0.19 -35.86
N PRO A 132 -3.36 -0.68 -35.52
CA PRO A 132 -3.68 -2.08 -35.31
C PRO A 132 -4.31 -2.23 -33.92
N GLU A 133 -5.20 -3.19 -33.78
CA GLU A 133 -5.74 -3.55 -32.48
C GLU A 133 -4.83 -4.58 -31.81
N LEU A 134 -4.68 -4.50 -30.49
CA LEU A 134 -3.91 -5.44 -29.69
C LEU A 134 -4.86 -6.29 -28.85
N THR A 135 -4.70 -7.61 -28.91
CA THR A 135 -5.45 -8.52 -28.03
C THR A 135 -4.60 -8.89 -26.82
N PHE A 136 -5.12 -8.67 -25.61
CA PHE A 136 -4.48 -9.00 -24.34
C PHE A 136 -5.50 -9.61 -23.37
N PHE A 137 -5.21 -10.81 -22.86
CA PHE A 137 -6.13 -11.67 -22.11
C PHE A 137 -7.51 -11.81 -22.78
N GLY A 138 -7.51 -11.99 -24.10
CA GLY A 138 -8.73 -12.14 -24.91
C GLY A 138 -9.58 -10.88 -25.06
N LYS A 139 -9.08 -9.72 -24.60
CA LYS A 139 -9.71 -8.41 -24.81
C LYS A 139 -8.95 -7.60 -25.82
N THR A 140 -9.67 -6.91 -26.68
CA THR A 140 -9.10 -6.06 -27.72
C THR A 140 -8.92 -4.63 -27.22
N TYR A 141 -7.76 -4.05 -27.52
CA TYR A 141 -7.37 -2.70 -27.16
C TYR A 141 -7.01 -1.92 -28.42
N ALA A 142 -7.67 -0.78 -28.62
CA ALA A 142 -7.32 0.15 -29.66
C ALA A 142 -6.08 0.95 -29.26
N ALA A 143 -5.19 1.21 -30.21
CA ALA A 143 -4.02 2.04 -29.95
C ALA A 143 -4.42 3.50 -29.70
N SER A 144 -3.54 4.29 -29.12
CA SER A 144 -3.70 5.74 -28.99
C SER A 144 -2.41 6.42 -29.46
N PHE A 145 -2.55 7.58 -30.10
CA PHE A 145 -1.41 8.41 -30.49
C PHE A 145 -1.23 9.50 -29.44
N PRO A 146 -0.09 9.56 -28.74
CA PRO A 146 0.14 10.60 -27.75
C PRO A 146 0.33 11.94 -28.47
N VAL A 147 -0.61 12.87 -28.23
CA VAL A 147 -0.48 14.25 -28.71
C VAL A 147 0.46 14.99 -27.76
N LYS A 148 1.79 14.92 -28.00
CA LYS A 148 2.75 15.73 -27.22
C LYS A 148 2.48 17.23 -27.46
N LYS A 149 1.86 17.91 -26.48
CA LYS A 149 1.75 19.38 -26.44
C LYS A 149 2.98 19.98 -25.75
N GLY A 150 3.86 20.67 -26.48
CA GLY A 150 5.00 21.40 -25.90
C GLY A 150 6.25 21.48 -26.79
N LYS A 151 7.24 22.30 -26.38
CA LYS A 151 8.46 22.65 -27.14
C LYS A 151 9.50 21.52 -27.35
N ASN A 152 9.30 20.34 -26.77
CA ASN A 152 10.14 19.15 -27.02
C ASN A 152 9.35 18.10 -27.81
N ARG A 153 9.07 18.41 -29.08
CA ARG A 153 8.57 17.43 -30.04
C ARG A 153 9.71 16.46 -30.38
N SER A 154 9.70 15.25 -29.82
CA SER A 154 10.43 14.17 -30.49
C SER A 154 9.70 13.88 -31.79
N ASN A 155 10.42 13.80 -32.90
CA ASN A 155 9.84 13.52 -34.22
C ASN A 155 9.32 12.07 -34.38
N GLY A 156 9.42 11.23 -33.35
CA GLY A 156 8.92 9.86 -33.36
C GLY A 156 7.40 9.79 -33.21
N VAL A 157 6.76 9.00 -34.08
CA VAL A 157 5.37 8.58 -33.93
C VAL A 157 5.37 7.40 -32.96
N SER A 158 4.48 7.41 -31.96
CA SER A 158 4.33 6.27 -31.05
C SER A 158 2.89 5.78 -30.98
N LEU A 159 2.74 4.46 -30.83
CA LEU A 159 1.46 3.79 -30.58
C LEU A 159 1.42 3.34 -29.12
N GLU A 160 0.43 3.83 -28.37
CA GLU A 160 0.24 3.53 -26.96
C GLU A 160 -1.01 2.70 -26.72
N TYR A 161 -0.87 1.59 -26.00
CA TYR A 161 -1.96 0.76 -25.50
C TYR A 161 -2.00 0.94 -23.98
N ASN A 162 -3.05 1.59 -23.51
CA ASN A 162 -3.23 1.98 -22.11
C ASN A 162 -4.27 1.08 -21.43
N ASP A 163 -4.16 0.98 -20.11
CA ASP A 163 -5.17 0.33 -19.27
C ASP A 163 -5.49 -1.14 -19.64
N MET A 164 -4.51 -1.86 -20.18
CA MET A 164 -4.65 -3.27 -20.52
C MET A 164 -4.83 -4.10 -19.24
N LYS A 165 -6.06 -4.51 -18.96
CA LYS A 165 -6.45 -5.03 -17.63
C LYS A 165 -5.92 -6.45 -17.42
N ILE A 166 -5.43 -6.70 -16.22
CA ILE A 166 -5.00 -8.03 -15.80
C ILE A 166 -6.16 -8.73 -15.09
N ALA A 167 -6.58 -9.88 -15.61
CA ALA A 167 -7.81 -10.56 -15.20
C ALA A 167 -7.72 -11.33 -13.86
N ARG A 168 -6.51 -11.71 -13.42
CA ARG A 168 -6.28 -12.51 -12.20
C ARG A 168 -5.13 -11.92 -11.40
N LYS A 169 -5.29 -11.79 -10.08
CA LYS A 169 -4.29 -11.17 -9.18
C LYS A 169 -3.88 -12.09 -8.03
N ASP A 170 -4.39 -13.31 -8.09
CA ASP A 170 -4.56 -14.13 -6.91
C ASP A 170 -3.23 -14.86 -6.66
N ASN A 171 -2.71 -14.71 -5.45
CA ASN A 171 -1.70 -15.61 -4.93
C ASN A 171 -2.30 -16.42 -3.76
N ASP A 172 -1.76 -17.61 -3.54
CA ASP A 172 -2.28 -18.54 -2.55
C ASP A 172 -2.15 -18.00 -1.12
N LEU A 173 -1.11 -17.21 -0.84
CA LEU A 173 -0.87 -16.64 0.48
C LEU A 173 -1.91 -15.59 0.85
N LEU A 174 -2.21 -14.63 -0.02
CA LEU A 174 -3.26 -13.63 0.20
C LEU A 174 -4.63 -14.29 0.29
N SER A 175 -4.88 -15.32 -0.52
CA SER A 175 -6.12 -16.11 -0.48
C SER A 175 -6.26 -16.88 0.83
N ALA A 176 -5.17 -17.46 1.34
CA ALA A 176 -5.14 -18.15 2.63
C ALA A 176 -5.35 -17.16 3.79
N TYR A 177 -4.69 -16.00 3.73
CA TYR A 177 -4.84 -14.92 4.71
C TYR A 177 -6.29 -14.46 4.83
N LYS A 178 -6.95 -14.13 3.71
CA LYS A 178 -8.36 -13.71 3.68
C LYS A 178 -9.33 -14.77 4.21
N LYS A 179 -8.94 -16.05 4.13
CA LYS A 179 -9.70 -17.19 4.68
C LYS A 179 -9.27 -17.56 6.11
N ASN A 180 -8.45 -16.74 6.77
CA ASN A 180 -7.86 -17.00 8.08
C ASN A 180 -7.11 -18.35 8.20
N LYS A 181 -6.65 -18.91 7.07
CA LYS A 181 -5.90 -20.16 7.03
C LYS A 181 -4.43 -19.93 7.35
N PRO A 182 -3.71 -20.93 7.89
CA PRO A 182 -2.26 -20.84 8.05
C PRO A 182 -1.57 -20.46 6.74
N LEU A 183 -0.52 -19.64 6.83
CA LEU A 183 0.31 -19.26 5.69
C LEU A 183 1.48 -20.23 5.57
N SER A 184 1.65 -20.82 4.39
CA SER A 184 2.79 -21.69 4.09
C SER A 184 4.00 -20.81 3.74
N LEU A 185 4.75 -20.40 4.77
CA LEU A 185 5.91 -19.51 4.65
C LEU A 185 7.21 -20.28 4.92
N TYR A 186 8.22 -20.04 4.09
CA TYR A 186 9.58 -20.55 4.29
C TYR A 186 10.33 -19.76 5.36
N SER A 187 11.39 -20.36 5.94
CA SER A 187 12.25 -19.63 6.88
C SER A 187 12.98 -18.49 6.17
N CYS A 188 13.01 -17.30 6.80
CA CYS A 188 13.77 -16.17 6.27
C CYS A 188 15.27 -16.49 6.12
N ASN A 189 15.83 -17.31 7.01
CA ASN A 189 17.24 -17.70 6.92
C ASN A 189 17.52 -18.53 5.66
N GLU A 190 16.64 -19.46 5.31
CA GLU A 190 16.76 -20.29 4.10
C GLU A 190 16.64 -19.43 2.84
N VAL A 191 15.62 -18.58 2.77
CA VAL A 191 15.38 -17.69 1.62
C VAL A 191 16.53 -16.70 1.43
N ILE A 192 17.01 -16.06 2.50
CA ILE A 192 18.13 -15.11 2.43
C ILE A 192 19.43 -15.84 2.06
N SER A 193 19.68 -17.02 2.63
CA SER A 193 20.85 -17.83 2.29
C SER A 193 20.84 -18.22 0.81
N TYR A 194 19.69 -18.64 0.30
CA TYR A 194 19.48 -18.90 -1.12
C TYR A 194 19.78 -17.68 -1.97
N ILE A 195 19.19 -16.51 -1.68
CA ILE A 195 19.42 -15.29 -2.46
C ILE A 195 20.91 -14.92 -2.48
N LYS A 196 21.58 -14.97 -1.32
CA LYS A 196 23.02 -14.67 -1.23
C LYS A 196 23.85 -15.64 -2.07
N SER A 197 23.52 -16.93 -2.01
CA SER A 197 24.21 -17.98 -2.77
C SER A 197 23.94 -17.85 -4.27
N TYR A 198 22.70 -17.62 -4.67
CA TYR A 198 22.33 -17.35 -6.05
C TYR A 198 23.09 -16.11 -6.58
N ASN A 199 23.06 -14.99 -5.86
CA ASN A 199 23.77 -13.78 -6.25
C ASN A 199 25.30 -13.97 -6.31
N SER A 200 25.87 -14.87 -5.51
CA SER A 200 27.31 -15.17 -5.56
C SER A 200 27.69 -15.95 -6.81
N THR A 201 26.82 -16.84 -7.31
CA THR A 201 27.03 -17.57 -8.57
C THR A 201 26.97 -16.68 -9.80
N LEU A 202 26.31 -15.51 -9.70
CA LEU A 202 26.29 -14.53 -10.78
C LEU A 202 27.68 -13.89 -10.93
N THR A 203 28.39 -14.25 -12.00
CA THR A 203 29.68 -13.65 -12.35
C THR A 203 29.46 -12.26 -12.94
N GLY A 204 29.79 -11.23 -12.17
CA GLY A 204 30.07 -9.89 -12.69
C GLY A 204 31.58 -9.70 -12.66
N GLY A 205 32.22 -9.47 -13.82
CA GLY A 205 33.59 -8.97 -13.82
C GLY A 205 33.68 -7.68 -12.99
N LYS A 206 34.87 -7.36 -12.44
CA LYS A 206 35.07 -6.16 -11.60
C LYS A 206 34.40 -4.93 -12.25
N GLY A 207 33.43 -4.33 -11.55
CA GLY A 207 32.73 -3.12 -12.00
C GLY A 207 31.48 -3.32 -12.88
N LYS A 208 31.09 -4.55 -13.24
CA LYS A 208 29.84 -4.82 -13.98
C LYS A 208 28.69 -5.19 -13.03
N LYS A 209 27.51 -4.61 -13.24
CA LYS A 209 26.27 -5.05 -12.57
C LYS A 209 26.01 -6.51 -12.91
N LYS A 210 25.72 -7.34 -11.90
CA LYS A 210 25.43 -8.76 -12.07
C LYS A 210 24.06 -8.90 -12.72
N ASN A 211 24.02 -9.47 -13.92
CA ASN A 211 22.78 -9.66 -14.67
C ASN A 211 21.88 -10.65 -13.92
N GLY A 212 20.67 -10.26 -13.55
CA GLY A 212 19.72 -11.12 -12.84
C GLY A 212 19.94 -11.20 -11.32
N GLU A 213 20.70 -10.28 -10.73
CA GLU A 213 20.87 -10.19 -9.28
C GLU A 213 19.55 -9.81 -8.58
N ILE A 214 19.25 -10.51 -7.49
CA ILE A 214 18.09 -10.21 -6.64
C ILE A 214 18.53 -9.28 -5.52
N VAL A 215 17.98 -8.06 -5.49
CA VAL A 215 18.36 -7.01 -4.55
C VAL A 215 17.20 -6.67 -3.63
N PHE A 216 17.44 -6.69 -2.32
CA PHE A 216 16.55 -6.16 -1.30
C PHE A 216 17.25 -5.02 -0.52
N LYS A 217 16.57 -3.88 -0.34
CA LYS A 217 17.14 -2.71 0.34
C LYS A 217 17.26 -2.92 1.86
N THR A 218 16.34 -3.67 2.43
CA THR A 218 16.26 -3.94 3.86
C THR A 218 15.99 -5.41 4.08
N LEU A 219 16.51 -5.97 5.18
CA LEU A 219 16.17 -7.32 5.59
C LEU A 219 14.67 -7.45 5.88
N PRO A 220 14.08 -8.65 5.69
CA PRO A 220 12.69 -8.91 6.05
C PRO A 220 12.40 -8.52 7.49
N LYS A 221 11.33 -7.74 7.68
CA LYS A 221 10.86 -7.32 9.00
C LYS A 221 9.34 -7.27 9.06
N SER A 222 8.81 -7.30 10.28
CA SER A 222 7.41 -6.99 10.56
C SER A 222 7.34 -5.65 11.28
N THR A 223 6.52 -4.74 10.77
CA THR A 223 6.24 -3.46 11.45
C THR A 223 5.08 -3.58 12.45
N VAL A 224 4.38 -4.71 12.46
CA VAL A 224 3.19 -4.94 13.30
C VAL A 224 3.43 -5.96 14.41
N ALA A 225 4.62 -6.56 14.51
CA ALA A 225 4.93 -7.57 15.53
C ALA A 225 4.68 -7.13 16.98
N ALA A 226 4.86 -5.84 17.28
CA ALA A 226 4.52 -5.30 18.60
C ALA A 226 2.99 -5.23 18.80
N LEU A 227 2.26 -4.77 17.79
CA LEU A 227 0.79 -4.68 17.80
C LEU A 227 0.12 -6.04 17.89
N GLU A 228 0.68 -7.05 17.21
CA GLU A 228 0.20 -8.44 17.28
C GLU A 228 0.29 -9.00 18.70
N LYS A 229 1.35 -8.66 19.44
CA LYS A 229 1.51 -9.07 20.84
C LYS A 229 0.51 -8.36 21.76
N THR A 230 0.25 -7.07 21.54
CA THR A 230 -0.71 -6.31 22.34
C THR A 230 -2.16 -6.68 22.05
N LEU A 231 -2.46 -7.08 20.80
CA LEU A 231 -3.79 -7.50 20.35
C LEU A 231 -3.95 -9.03 20.38
N ALA A 232 -3.24 -9.70 21.27
CA ALA A 232 -3.30 -11.16 21.40
C ALA A 232 -4.75 -11.62 21.67
N GLY A 233 -5.25 -12.56 20.86
CA GLY A 233 -6.63 -13.06 20.92
C GLY A 233 -7.60 -12.34 19.98
N ASP A 234 -7.32 -11.09 19.64
CA ASP A 234 -8.12 -10.31 18.69
C ASP A 234 -7.66 -10.44 17.23
N VAL A 235 -6.36 -10.65 17.03
CA VAL A 235 -5.75 -10.82 15.70
C VAL A 235 -4.89 -12.07 15.68
N LYS A 236 -4.93 -12.79 14.56
CA LYS A 236 -4.08 -13.95 14.33
C LYS A 236 -2.69 -13.50 13.87
N ALA A 237 -1.68 -13.74 14.71
CA ALA A 237 -0.29 -13.53 14.34
C ALA A 237 0.21 -14.69 13.46
N TYR A 238 0.81 -14.36 12.31
CA TYR A 238 1.37 -15.34 11.39
C TYR A 238 2.91 -15.45 11.49
N GLY A 239 3.56 -14.55 12.25
CA GLY A 239 5.02 -14.50 12.35
C GLY A 239 5.70 -14.19 11.01
N MET A 240 4.96 -13.53 10.11
CA MET A 240 5.43 -13.17 8.78
C MET A 240 6.39 -11.99 8.87
N LEU A 241 7.46 -12.04 8.09
CA LEU A 241 8.35 -10.92 7.81
C LEU A 241 8.24 -10.59 6.32
N SER A 242 8.39 -9.31 5.97
CA SER A 242 8.31 -8.84 4.60
C SER A 242 9.49 -7.95 4.23
N ALA A 243 9.92 -8.00 2.97
CA ALA A 243 10.88 -7.09 2.37
C ALA A 243 10.48 -6.74 0.94
N GLU A 244 10.99 -5.63 0.42
CA GLU A 244 10.91 -5.33 -1.01
C GLU A 244 12.11 -5.92 -1.73
N TRP A 245 11.88 -6.51 -2.90
CA TRP A 245 12.93 -7.00 -3.78
C TRP A 245 12.77 -6.47 -5.19
N ASN A 246 13.88 -6.47 -5.93
CA ASN A 246 13.88 -6.27 -7.36
C ASN A 246 14.98 -7.10 -8.03
N MET A 247 14.79 -7.38 -9.31
CA MET A 247 15.75 -8.05 -10.17
C MET A 247 15.77 -7.32 -11.50
N THR A 248 16.97 -7.14 -12.06
CA THR A 248 17.16 -6.50 -13.36
C THR A 248 17.89 -7.45 -14.29
N LEU A 249 17.34 -7.65 -15.48
CA LEU A 249 17.94 -8.43 -16.55
C LEU A 249 18.28 -7.51 -17.73
N THR A 250 19.56 -7.36 -18.02
CA THR A 250 20.07 -6.62 -19.16
C THR A 250 20.29 -7.51 -20.36
N LYS A 251 20.10 -6.97 -21.55
CA LYS A 251 20.29 -7.67 -22.82
C LYS A 251 21.77 -8.06 -23.04
N PRO A 252 22.09 -9.31 -23.39
CA PRO A 252 23.43 -9.64 -23.86
C PRO A 252 23.66 -8.98 -25.22
N HIS A 253 24.81 -8.32 -25.40
CA HIS A 253 25.18 -7.55 -26.61
C HIS A 253 25.18 -8.36 -27.93
N SER A 254 25.06 -9.69 -27.91
CA SER A 254 25.20 -10.55 -29.10
C SER A 254 24.07 -11.54 -29.34
N THR A 255 22.94 -11.46 -28.62
CA THR A 255 21.88 -12.48 -28.73
C THR A 255 20.57 -11.88 -29.21
N SER A 256 19.97 -12.52 -30.22
CA SER A 256 18.60 -12.27 -30.71
C SER A 256 17.51 -12.70 -29.71
N VAL A 257 17.88 -13.12 -28.50
CA VAL A 257 16.95 -13.66 -27.50
C VAL A 257 16.13 -12.51 -26.90
N ASN A 258 14.81 -12.68 -26.95
CA ASN A 258 13.84 -11.74 -26.38
C ASN A 258 14.01 -11.66 -24.85
N GLU A 259 14.16 -10.46 -24.33
CA GLU A 259 14.34 -10.18 -22.89
C GLU A 259 13.20 -10.76 -22.05
N GLY A 260 11.96 -10.77 -22.57
CA GLY A 260 10.81 -11.38 -21.90
C GLY A 260 11.00 -12.88 -21.69
N ILE A 261 11.62 -13.58 -22.63
CA ILE A 261 11.92 -15.02 -22.52
C ILE A 261 13.03 -15.24 -21.49
N LEU A 262 14.08 -14.42 -21.50
CA LEU A 262 15.14 -14.49 -20.50
C LEU A 262 14.58 -14.31 -19.09
N LEU A 263 13.66 -13.36 -18.91
CA LEU A 263 13.00 -13.16 -17.63
C LEU A 263 12.13 -14.35 -17.23
N GLN A 264 11.36 -14.93 -18.15
CA GLN A 264 10.58 -16.14 -17.84
C GLN A 264 11.49 -17.28 -17.36
N VAL A 265 12.62 -17.51 -18.03
CA VAL A 265 13.59 -18.55 -17.64
C VAL A 265 14.22 -18.24 -16.29
N ALA A 266 14.49 -16.97 -15.99
CA ALA A 266 15.07 -16.53 -14.73
C ALA A 266 14.09 -16.58 -13.55
N LEU A 267 12.77 -16.42 -13.80
CA LEU A 267 11.69 -16.50 -12.82
C LEU A 267 11.24 -17.95 -12.56
N TYR A 268 11.14 -18.75 -13.63
CA TYR A 268 11.35 -20.20 -13.53
C TYR A 268 12.77 -20.42 -12.95
N LYS A 269 13.32 -21.59 -12.69
CA LYS A 269 14.64 -21.73 -11.99
C LYS A 269 14.78 -21.11 -10.57
N GLN A 270 14.05 -20.07 -10.17
CA GLN A 270 14.10 -19.58 -8.78
C GLN A 270 13.58 -20.67 -7.85
N ALA A 271 14.31 -20.90 -6.76
CA ALA A 271 13.82 -21.65 -5.62
C ALA A 271 12.92 -20.74 -4.75
N TYR A 272 12.09 -21.35 -3.89
CA TYR A 272 11.20 -20.62 -2.98
C TYR A 272 10.25 -19.65 -3.70
N ARG A 273 9.75 -20.01 -4.88
CA ARG A 273 8.95 -19.13 -5.74
C ARG A 273 7.77 -18.49 -5.02
N ASP A 274 7.12 -19.24 -4.14
CA ASP A 274 5.95 -18.78 -3.39
C ASP A 274 6.29 -17.68 -2.37
N ALA A 275 7.57 -17.52 -1.99
CA ALA A 275 8.05 -16.41 -1.17
C ALA A 275 8.15 -15.09 -1.96
N PHE A 276 8.25 -15.15 -3.29
CA PHE A 276 8.42 -13.99 -4.15
C PHE A 276 7.08 -13.59 -4.80
N LEU A 277 6.59 -12.42 -4.42
CA LEU A 277 5.36 -11.84 -4.95
C LEU A 277 5.70 -10.70 -5.90
N ILE A 278 5.44 -10.86 -7.20
CA ILE A 278 5.71 -9.84 -8.21
C ILE A 278 4.65 -8.73 -8.09
N ARG A 279 5.07 -7.46 -8.09
CA ARG A 279 4.15 -6.29 -8.09
C ARG A 279 4.23 -5.48 -9.38
N LYS A 280 5.42 -5.43 -9.98
CA LYS A 280 5.67 -4.64 -11.18
C LYS A 280 6.69 -5.33 -12.08
N ILE A 281 6.41 -5.33 -13.38
CA ILE A 281 7.34 -5.74 -14.45
C ILE A 281 7.41 -4.57 -15.42
N GLU A 282 8.61 -4.07 -15.73
CA GLU A 282 8.78 -2.95 -16.65
C GLU A 282 10.03 -3.09 -17.50
N THR A 283 9.96 -2.70 -18.75
CA THR A 283 11.14 -2.49 -19.60
C THR A 283 11.90 -1.26 -19.10
N ILE A 284 13.22 -1.38 -19.04
CA ILE A 284 14.15 -0.29 -18.76
C ILE A 284 15.12 -0.15 -19.93
N ASN A 285 15.99 0.87 -19.89
CA ASN A 285 17.07 0.99 -20.88
C ASN A 285 17.92 -0.29 -20.88
N ASP A 286 17.98 -0.94 -22.04
CA ASP A 286 18.71 -2.18 -22.31
C ASP A 286 18.30 -3.40 -21.46
N GLY A 287 17.04 -3.48 -21.01
CA GLY A 287 16.58 -4.68 -20.30
C GLY A 287 15.17 -4.63 -19.71
N ILE A 288 14.92 -5.53 -18.76
CA ILE A 288 13.67 -5.62 -18.01
C ILE A 288 13.98 -5.64 -16.51
N LYS A 289 13.14 -4.93 -15.76
CA LYS A 289 13.14 -4.92 -14.30
C LYS A 289 11.87 -5.56 -13.77
N VAL A 290 12.03 -6.42 -12.78
CA VAL A 290 10.92 -6.96 -11.97
C VAL A 290 11.10 -6.50 -10.53
N SER A 291 10.00 -6.17 -9.87
CA SER A 291 10.00 -5.78 -8.47
C SER A 291 8.75 -6.26 -7.75
N GLY A 292 8.87 -6.44 -6.44
CA GLY A 292 7.86 -7.14 -5.67
C GLY A 292 8.09 -7.17 -4.17
N GLY A 293 7.20 -7.90 -3.50
CA GLY A 293 7.32 -8.26 -2.09
C GLY A 293 7.98 -9.63 -1.94
N LEU A 294 8.81 -9.76 -0.91
CA LEU A 294 9.36 -11.03 -0.43
C LEU A 294 8.72 -11.30 0.93
N VAL A 295 8.18 -12.49 1.13
CA VAL A 295 7.55 -12.90 2.39
C VAL A 295 8.17 -14.19 2.91
N CYS A 296 8.44 -14.23 4.21
CA CYS A 296 9.03 -15.37 4.88
C CYS A 296 8.63 -15.38 6.36
N LYS A 297 8.98 -16.45 7.08
CA LYS A 297 8.73 -16.60 8.50
C LYS A 297 10.02 -16.41 9.28
N ALA A 298 9.92 -15.72 10.41
CA ALA A 298 11.03 -15.52 11.34
C ALA A 298 11.64 -16.85 11.82
#